data_AF-A0A5R9M6G2-F1
#
_entry.id   AF-A0A5R9M6G2-F1
#
_cell.length_a   1.000
_cell.length_b   1.000
_cell.length_c   1.000
_cell.angle_alpha   90.00
_cell.angle_beta   90.00
_cell.angle_gamma   90.00
#
_symmetry.space_group_name_H-M   'P 1'
#
loop_
_entity.id
_entity.type
_entity.pdbx_description
1 polymer ?
#
loop_
_entity_poly.entity_id
_entity_poly.type
_entity_poly.pdbx_seq_one_letter_code
_entity_poly.pdbx_strand_id
1 'polypeptide(L)'
;METGFPWGSTPTVDLRLWRADAIVLFDWLMSTDLNAVPITHPAQKQALSDLLARLEEVDVTESTEEEIAAAQDEVAKSMGW
;
A
#
# COMPACT_ATOMS: atom_id res chain seq x y z
N MET A 1 -3.57 11.18 32.48
CA MET A 1 -2.91 12.22 31.67
C MET A 1 -1.43 11.89 31.70
N GLU A 2 -0.97 11.09 30.74
CA GLU A 2 0.45 10.85 30.50
C GLU A 2 0.64 11.06 28.99
N THR A 3 0.82 12.32 28.62
CA THR A 3 1.05 12.75 27.24
C THR A 3 2.55 12.86 27.04
N GLY A 4 3.17 11.75 26.65
CA GLY A 4 4.55 11.70 26.20
C GLY A 4 4.82 10.34 25.59
N PHE A 5 4.97 10.25 24.26
CA PHE A 5 5.54 9.07 23.62
C PHE A 5 7.02 9.01 24.04
N PRO A 6 7.41 8.03 24.88
CA PRO A 6 8.76 7.99 25.41
C PRO A 6 9.67 7.44 24.31
N TRP A 7 10.74 8.18 24.02
CA TRP A 7 11.89 7.82 23.19
C TRP A 7 12.10 6.31 23.07
N GLY A 8 11.62 5.78 21.95
CA GLY A 8 11.58 4.38 21.54
C GLY A 8 10.94 4.35 20.16
N SER A 9 11.35 3.40 19.30
CA SER A 9 10.85 3.30 17.92
C SER A 9 9.33 3.44 17.87
N THR A 10 8.82 4.22 16.91
CA THR A 10 7.37 4.31 16.65
C THR A 10 6.81 2.90 16.57
N PRO A 11 5.73 2.56 17.31
CA PRO A 11 5.19 1.21 17.29
C PRO A 11 4.82 0.82 15.86
N THR A 12 5.31 -0.33 15.41
CA THR A 12 5.01 -0.88 14.09
C THR A 12 3.83 -1.85 14.18
N VAL A 13 3.14 -2.04 13.06
CA VAL A 13 2.09 -3.06 12.91
C VAL A 13 2.52 -4.01 11.80
N ASP A 14 2.43 -5.31 12.06
CA ASP A 14 2.59 -6.33 11.03
C ASP A 14 1.28 -6.49 10.26
N LEU A 15 1.31 -6.13 8.96
CA LEU A 15 0.17 -6.27 8.07
C LEU A 15 0.38 -7.46 7.13
N ARG A 16 -0.54 -8.43 7.16
CA ARG A 16 -0.56 -9.51 6.17
C ARG A 16 -1.54 -9.14 5.05
N LEU A 17 -1.04 -9.08 3.83
CA LEU A 17 -1.82 -8.83 2.61
C LEU A 17 -1.93 -10.12 1.79
N TRP A 18 -3.00 -10.25 1.02
CA TRP A 18 -3.06 -11.23 -0.05
C TRP A 18 -2.11 -10.78 -1.16
N ARG A 19 -1.51 -11.73 -1.89
CA ARG A 19 -0.58 -11.37 -2.98
C ARG A 19 -1.26 -10.50 -4.04
N ALA A 20 -2.50 -10.82 -4.40
CA ALA A 20 -3.29 -10.03 -5.34
C ALA A 20 -3.49 -8.58 -4.86
N ASP A 21 -3.84 -8.37 -3.59
CA ASP A 21 -3.96 -7.03 -3.00
C ASP A 21 -2.64 -6.24 -3.10
N ALA A 22 -1.53 -6.90 -2.79
CA ALA A 22 -0.20 -6.28 -2.82
C ALA A 22 0.21 -5.88 -4.24
N ILE A 23 -0.07 -6.71 -5.25
CA ILE A 23 0.19 -6.41 -6.66
C ILE A 23 -0.66 -5.21 -7.10
N VAL A 24 -1.97 -5.23 -6.83
CA VAL A 24 -2.88 -4.13 -7.23
C VAL A 24 -2.49 -2.81 -6.57
N LEU A 25 -2.17 -2.83 -5.27
CA LEU A 25 -1.74 -1.63 -4.55
C LEU A 25 -0.39 -1.11 -5.05
N PHE A 26 0.57 -1.99 -5.32
CA PHE A 26 1.88 -1.61 -5.83
C PHE A 26 1.77 -0.95 -7.21
N ASP A 27 1.07 -1.60 -8.14
CA ASP A 27 0.82 -1.06 -9.50
C ASP A 27 0.15 0.32 -9.46
N TRP A 28 -0.90 0.47 -8.63
CA TRP A 28 -1.58 1.75 -8.47
C TRP A 28 -0.67 2.83 -7.87
N LEU A 29 0.11 2.51 -6.83
CA LEU A 29 1.02 3.46 -6.19
C LEU A 29 2.16 3.92 -7.11
N MET A 30 2.65 3.03 -7.98
CA MET A 30 3.72 3.34 -8.94
C MET A 30 3.24 4.20 -10.12
N SER A 31 1.99 4.02 -10.54
CA SER A 31 1.42 4.73 -11.70
C SER A 31 0.69 6.03 -11.33
N THR A 32 0.35 6.23 -10.06
CA THR A 32 -0.44 7.38 -9.60
C THR A 32 0.43 8.57 -9.21
N ASP A 33 0.11 9.77 -9.73
CA ASP A 33 0.64 11.02 -9.17
C ASP A 33 -0.02 11.29 -7.80
N LEU A 34 0.74 11.06 -6.72
CA LEU A 34 0.25 11.28 -5.36
C LEU A 34 -0.13 12.75 -5.08
N ASN A 35 0.29 13.72 -5.90
CA ASN A 35 -0.18 15.12 -5.80
C ASN A 35 -1.62 15.31 -6.27
N ALA A 36 -2.11 14.41 -7.13
CA ALA A 36 -3.49 14.42 -7.61
C ALA A 36 -4.44 13.64 -6.69
N VAL A 37 -3.92 12.83 -5.76
CA VAL A 37 -4.74 12.10 -4.78
C VAL A 37 -5.39 13.09 -3.80
N PRO A 38 -6.73 13.08 -3.65
CA PRO A 38 -7.41 13.92 -2.67
C PRO A 38 -6.99 13.55 -1.25
N ILE A 39 -6.30 14.46 -0.57
CA ILE A 39 -5.85 14.32 0.82
C ILE A 39 -6.40 15.45 1.69
N THR A 40 -6.74 15.12 2.92
CA THR A 40 -7.14 16.09 3.96
C THR A 40 -5.96 16.46 4.86
N HIS A 41 -4.88 15.68 4.86
CA HIS A 41 -3.70 15.91 5.69
C HIS A 41 -2.40 15.44 4.98
N PRO A 42 -1.28 16.19 5.03
CA PRO A 42 -0.03 15.80 4.37
C PRO A 42 0.49 14.41 4.76
N ALA A 43 0.26 13.99 6.01
CA ALA A 43 0.65 12.67 6.49
C ALA A 43 0.02 11.51 5.70
N GLN A 44 -1.12 11.71 5.03
CA GLN A 44 -1.73 10.67 4.18
C GLN A 44 -0.84 10.37 2.96
N LYS A 45 -0.28 11.42 2.33
CA LYS A 45 0.69 11.23 1.24
C LYS A 45 1.95 10.51 1.75
N GLN A 46 2.47 10.94 2.90
CA GLN A 46 3.63 10.28 3.49
C GLN A 46 3.36 8.80 3.77
N ALA A 47 2.18 8.46 4.32
CA ALA A 47 1.81 7.07 4.58
C ALA A 47 1.69 6.23 3.29
N LEU A 48 1.20 6.80 2.19
CA LEU A 48 1.16 6.11 0.89
C LEU A 48 2.56 5.89 0.32
N SER A 49 3.45 6.88 0.44
CA SER A 49 4.87 6.72 0.06
C SER A 49 5.59 5.68 0.92
N ASP A 50 5.34 5.68 2.24
CA ASP A 50 5.90 4.69 3.16
C ASP A 50 5.37 3.29 2.87
N LEU A 51 4.09 3.16 2.50
CA LEU A 51 3.49 1.89 2.06
C LEU A 51 4.13 1.40 0.76
N LEU A 52 4.33 2.27 -0.23
CA LEU A 52 5.02 1.92 -1.48
C LEU A 52 6.42 1.36 -1.19
N ALA A 53 7.21 2.04 -0.36
CA ALA A 53 8.55 1.58 0.02
C ALA A 53 8.54 0.19 0.67
N ARG A 54 7.49 -0.16 1.44
CA ARG A 54 7.35 -1.50 2.01
C ARG A 54 6.89 -2.55 1.00
N LEU A 55 6.10 -2.16 0.00
CA LEU A 55 5.72 -3.05 -1.10
C LEU A 55 6.92 -3.32 -2.04
N GLU A 56 7.86 -2.39 -2.17
CA GLU A 56 9.11 -2.61 -2.92
C GLU A 56 10.02 -3.67 -2.27
N GLU A 57 9.88 -3.92 -0.97
CA GLU A 57 10.65 -4.93 -0.23
C GLU A 57 10.09 -6.35 -0.40
N VAL A 58 8.92 -6.51 -1.03
CA VAL A 58 8.28 -7.82 -1.24
C VAL A 58 8.25 -8.21 -2.73
N ASP A 59 8.05 -9.50 -2.97
CA ASP A 59 8.04 -10.13 -4.31
C ASP A 59 6.78 -9.79 -5.13
N VAL A 60 6.57 -8.51 -5.41
CA VAL A 60 5.49 -7.99 -6.29
C VAL A 60 6.00 -7.00 -7.34
N THR A 61 7.25 -6.54 -7.22
CA THR A 61 7.84 -5.51 -8.09
C THR A 61 8.09 -6.00 -9.53
N GLU A 62 8.22 -7.31 -9.72
CA GLU A 62 8.46 -7.95 -11.03
C GLU A 62 7.17 -8.44 -11.70
N SER A 63 5.99 -8.07 -11.18
CA SER A 63 4.71 -8.55 -11.72
C SER A 63 4.50 -8.12 -13.18
N THR A 64 4.07 -9.03 -14.04
CA THR A 64 3.74 -8.73 -15.44
C THR A 64 2.38 -8.07 -15.58
N GLU A 65 2.08 -7.49 -16.76
CA GLU A 65 0.76 -6.96 -17.07
C GLU A 65 -0.35 -8.02 -16.93
N GLU A 66 -0.08 -9.26 -17.32
CA GLU A 66 -1.03 -10.38 -17.13
C GLU A 66 -1.25 -10.71 -15.65
N GLU A 67 -0.21 -10.67 -14.83
CA GLU A 67 -0.31 -10.91 -13.38
C GLU A 67 -1.06 -9.76 -12.68
N ILE A 68 -0.85 -8.52 -13.11
CA ILE A 68 -1.61 -7.36 -12.62
C ILE A 68 -3.10 -7.51 -12.97
N ALA A 69 -3.43 -7.85 -14.22
CA ALA A 69 -4.81 -8.07 -14.64
C ALA A 69 -5.48 -9.22 -13.85
N ALA A 70 -4.77 -10.34 -13.68
CA ALA A 70 -5.26 -11.46 -12.88
C ALA A 70 -5.48 -11.09 -11.40
N ALA A 71 -4.57 -10.29 -10.82
CA ALA A 71 -4.71 -9.80 -9.47
C ALA A 71 -5.92 -8.86 -9.32
N GLN A 72 -6.14 -7.94 -10.27
CA GLN A 72 -7.33 -7.09 -10.27
C GLN A 72 -8.63 -7.91 -10.32
N ASP A 73 -8.69 -8.94 -11.17
CA ASP A 73 -9.83 -9.85 -11.26
C ASP A 73 -10.07 -10.64 -9.96
N GLU A 74 -9.00 -11.09 -9.29
CA GLU A 74 -9.09 -11.80 -8.01
C GLU A 74 -9.61 -10.89 -6.89
N VAL A 75 -9.08 -9.66 -6.80
CA VAL A 75 -9.54 -8.66 -5.83
C VAL A 75 -11.00 -8.29 -6.08
N ALA A 76 -11.41 -8.10 -7.35
CA ALA A 76 -12.79 -7.78 -7.71
C ALA A 76 -13.77 -8.88 -7.27
N LYS A 77 -13.43 -10.16 -7.48
CA LYS A 77 -14.24 -11.30 -7.02
C LYS A 77 -14.39 -11.31 -5.49
N SER A 78 -13.33 -11.00 -4.76
CA SER A 78 -13.36 -10.89 -3.30
C SER A 78 -14.29 -9.77 -2.81
N MET A 79 -14.39 -8.68 -3.58
CA MET A 79 -15.31 -7.57 -3.33
C MET A 79 -16.76 -7.86 -3.72
N GLY A 80 -17.04 -8.98 -4.39
CA GLY A 80 -18.37 -9.33 -4.90
C GLY A 80 -18.80 -8.54 -6.13
N TRP A 81 -17.83 -8.05 -6.91
CA TRP A 81 -18.04 -7.44 -8.23
C TRP A 81 -18.08 -8.46 -9.36
#